data_AF-A0A7K1TP69-F1
#
_entry.id   AF-A0A7K1TP69-F1
#
_cell.length_a   1.000
_cell.length_b   1.000
_cell.length_c   1.000
_cell.angle_alpha   90.00
_cell.angle_beta   90.00
_cell.angle_gamma   90.00
#
_symmetry.space_group_name_H-M   'P 1'
#
loop_
_entity.id
_entity.type
_entity.pdbx_description
1 polymer ?
#
loop_
_entity_poly.entity_id
_entity_poly.type
_entity_poly.pdbx_seq_one_letter_code
_entity_poly.pdbx_strand_id
1 'polypeptide(L)'
;MPCLLMRSAASQRRRLRGRRRSRCERQRHYQNCDNQPPRHTTHKPSSGKLHQNRGPHPPRPRERAKYQHAQRGHNIPMTRRPTAIPLILGWMVLASVLAGCSPTPAPTPTPTFKVDIDLQSGIYTLQVGDCFTQASLDKNKPDVPCDSPHDGEIYAVLQHKKGKTPSVADFQAEADTACLTSFKTFVGVAYKSSTLRFSYIYPSPETWSAGDRSTLCYVYENGKQTTGSLQGTKR
;
A
#
# COMPACT_ATOMS: atom_id res chain seq x y z
N MET A 1 26.22 -77.09 -17.05
CA MET A 1 25.09 -77.22 -16.11
C MET A 1 25.55 -76.72 -14.75
N PRO A 2 24.78 -75.98 -13.91
CA PRO A 2 23.69 -74.99 -14.09
C PRO A 2 24.22 -73.54 -13.81
N CYS A 3 23.69 -72.42 -14.33
CA CYS A 3 22.38 -71.78 -14.18
C CYS A 3 22.04 -71.32 -12.73
N LEU A 4 22.37 -70.07 -12.35
CA LEU A 4 21.63 -69.28 -11.35
C LEU A 4 22.03 -67.78 -11.32
N LEU A 5 21.26 -66.99 -12.07
CA LEU A 5 20.65 -65.69 -11.72
C LEU A 5 21.42 -64.70 -10.81
N MET A 6 22.15 -63.78 -11.42
CA MET A 6 22.29 -62.41 -10.91
C MET A 6 21.40 -61.47 -11.72
N ARG A 7 20.18 -61.19 -11.22
CA ARG A 7 19.35 -60.12 -11.77
C ARG A 7 19.83 -58.78 -11.21
N SER A 8 20.34 -57.93 -12.11
CA SER A 8 20.71 -56.53 -11.85
C SER A 8 19.58 -55.74 -11.18
N ALA A 9 19.94 -54.95 -10.16
CA ALA A 9 19.06 -54.08 -9.36
C ALA A 9 18.25 -53.05 -10.20
N ALA A 10 18.59 -52.86 -11.47
CA ALA A 10 17.85 -52.02 -12.40
C ALA A 10 16.46 -52.60 -12.80
N SER A 11 16.27 -53.92 -12.70
CA SER A 11 15.02 -54.59 -13.10
C SER A 11 13.91 -54.47 -12.03
N GLN A 12 14.25 -54.47 -10.75
CA GLN A 12 13.26 -54.37 -9.66
C GLN A 12 12.65 -52.97 -9.53
N ARG A 13 13.39 -51.90 -9.89
CA ARG A 13 12.87 -50.52 -9.83
C ARG A 13 11.82 -50.21 -10.91
N ARG A 14 11.80 -50.92 -12.04
CA ARG A 14 10.76 -50.72 -13.09
C ARG A 14 9.41 -51.31 -12.69
N ARG A 15 9.37 -52.41 -11.92
CA ARG A 15 8.09 -53.02 -11.46
C ARG A 15 7.37 -52.18 -10.40
N LEU A 16 8.09 -51.41 -9.59
CA LEU A 16 7.49 -50.52 -8.58
C LEU A 16 6.96 -49.21 -9.17
N ARG A 17 7.51 -48.74 -10.30
CA ARG A 17 6.98 -47.57 -11.03
C ARG A 17 5.69 -47.88 -11.81
N GLY A 18 5.52 -49.12 -12.29
CA GLY A 18 4.29 -49.54 -12.99
C GLY A 18 3.06 -49.71 -12.10
N ARG A 19 3.23 -50.02 -10.80
CA ARG A 19 2.11 -50.29 -9.88
C ARG A 19 1.55 -49.06 -9.17
N ARG A 20 2.23 -47.92 -9.20
CA ARG A 20 1.74 -46.65 -8.62
C ARG A 20 0.89 -45.82 -9.58
N ARG A 21 1.04 -45.98 -10.90
CA ARG A 21 0.19 -45.28 -11.87
C ARG A 21 -1.26 -45.81 -11.89
N SER A 22 -1.47 -47.09 -11.61
CA SER A 22 -2.82 -47.72 -11.68
C SER A 22 -3.77 -47.41 -10.52
N ARG A 23 -3.34 -46.65 -9.50
CA ARG A 23 -4.21 -46.26 -8.37
C ARG A 23 -4.63 -44.79 -8.39
N CYS A 24 -3.91 -43.90 -9.08
CA CYS A 24 -4.30 -42.50 -9.22
C CYS A 24 -5.30 -42.23 -10.37
N GLU A 25 -5.51 -43.20 -11.27
CA GLU A 25 -6.35 -43.02 -12.46
C GLU A 25 -7.84 -43.33 -12.23
N ARG A 26 -8.24 -43.67 -10.98
CA ARG A 26 -9.61 -44.12 -10.66
C ARG A 26 -10.45 -43.15 -9.84
N GLN A 27 -9.95 -41.96 -9.52
CA GLN A 27 -10.69 -40.93 -8.78
C GLN A 27 -10.60 -39.59 -9.52
N ARG A 28 -11.72 -39.20 -10.14
CA ARG A 28 -11.94 -37.89 -10.76
C ARG A 28 -12.04 -36.80 -9.69
N HIS A 29 -10.92 -36.40 -9.09
CA HIS A 29 -10.78 -35.07 -8.47
C HIS A 29 -9.32 -34.68 -8.48
N TYR A 30 -9.01 -33.72 -9.35
CA TYR A 30 -7.68 -33.29 -9.70
C TYR A 30 -7.36 -32.00 -8.96
N GLN A 31 -7.02 -32.05 -7.66
CA GLN A 31 -6.22 -31.00 -7.04
C GLN A 31 -5.71 -31.47 -5.67
N ASN A 32 -4.42 -31.24 -5.43
CA ASN A 32 -3.77 -31.22 -4.13
C ASN A 32 -3.11 -32.54 -3.62
N CYS A 33 -2.11 -33.05 -4.34
CA CYS A 33 -1.27 -34.17 -3.88
C CYS A 33 0.17 -33.81 -3.45
N ASP A 34 0.59 -32.54 -3.52
CA ASP A 34 1.99 -32.16 -3.21
C ASP A 34 2.20 -31.38 -1.90
N ASN A 35 1.13 -31.00 -1.17
CA ASN A 35 1.27 -30.23 0.07
C ASN A 35 0.58 -30.86 1.27
N GLN A 36 1.13 -31.97 1.77
CA GLN A 36 0.75 -32.48 3.09
C GLN A 36 2.00 -32.68 3.97
N PRO A 37 2.14 -31.94 5.08
CA PRO A 37 3.24 -32.15 6.02
C PRO A 37 3.09 -33.53 6.70
N PRO A 38 4.21 -34.15 7.16
CA PRO A 38 4.16 -35.45 7.81
C PRO A 38 3.28 -35.40 9.06
N ARG A 39 2.31 -36.33 9.16
CA ARG A 39 1.49 -36.52 10.36
C ARG A 39 2.39 -37.05 11.48
N HIS A 40 2.65 -36.23 12.49
CA HIS A 40 3.14 -36.71 13.78
C HIS A 40 2.01 -37.52 14.44
N THR A 41 2.29 -38.77 14.74
CA THR A 41 1.40 -39.67 15.45
C THR A 41 1.25 -39.21 16.90
N THR A 42 0.01 -38.95 17.32
CA THR A 42 -0.31 -38.62 18.70
C THR A 42 -0.32 -39.90 19.54
N HIS A 43 0.74 -40.11 20.34
CA HIS A 43 0.67 -41.00 21.51
C HIS A 43 0.22 -40.17 22.72
N LYS A 44 -0.99 -40.47 23.22
CA LYS A 44 -1.46 -40.06 24.55
C LYS A 44 -1.16 -41.22 25.51
N PRO A 45 -0.45 -40.97 26.63
CA PRO A 45 -0.97 -41.53 27.87
C PRO A 45 -0.78 -40.64 29.11
N SER A 46 -1.74 -40.83 30.00
CA SER A 46 -1.73 -40.72 31.47
C SER A 46 -1.59 -39.35 32.14
N SER A 47 -2.66 -39.06 32.90
CA SER A 47 -2.82 -37.98 33.86
C SER A 47 -1.86 -38.12 35.03
N GLY A 48 -0.95 -37.16 35.20
CA GLY A 48 -0.17 -36.93 36.41
C GLY A 48 -0.45 -35.53 36.96
N LYS A 49 -1.18 -35.45 38.07
CA LYS A 49 -1.28 -34.22 38.89
C LYS A 49 0.07 -34.01 39.58
N LEU A 50 0.76 -32.89 39.34
CA LEU A 50 1.66 -32.33 40.36
C LEU A 50 1.96 -30.83 40.13
N HIS A 51 1.39 -30.00 41.02
CA HIS A 51 1.88 -28.73 41.56
C HIS A 51 2.21 -27.56 40.62
N GLN A 52 1.28 -26.58 40.62
CA GLN A 52 1.53 -25.20 40.18
C GLN A 52 2.48 -24.51 41.16
N ASN A 53 3.76 -24.38 40.80
CA ASN A 53 4.67 -23.46 41.45
C ASN A 53 4.47 -22.05 40.88
N ARG A 54 3.58 -21.28 41.53
CA ARG A 54 3.49 -19.82 41.34
C ARG A 54 4.65 -19.17 42.10
N GLY A 55 5.70 -18.83 41.39
CA GLY A 55 6.76 -17.97 41.92
C GLY A 55 6.21 -16.56 42.23
N PRO A 56 6.79 -15.85 43.21
CA PRO A 56 6.26 -14.59 43.72
C PRO A 56 6.35 -13.46 42.69
N HIS A 57 5.25 -12.72 42.55
CA HIS A 57 5.18 -11.46 41.81
C HIS A 57 5.99 -10.36 42.50
N PRO A 58 6.95 -9.69 41.82
CA PRO A 58 7.51 -8.43 42.31
C PRO A 58 6.62 -7.23 41.93
N PRO A 59 6.69 -6.13 42.72
CA PRO A 59 5.66 -5.09 42.81
C PRO A 59 5.63 -4.11 41.62
N ARG A 60 4.43 -3.61 41.29
CA ARG A 60 4.21 -2.28 40.65
C ARG A 60 3.83 -1.28 41.76
N PRO A 61 3.78 0.05 41.52
CA PRO A 61 4.65 0.93 40.73
C PRO A 61 5.25 2.05 41.64
N ARG A 62 6.40 2.64 41.28
CA ARG A 62 6.78 3.95 41.84
C ARG A 62 6.35 5.05 40.87
N GLU A 63 5.20 5.61 41.19
CA GLU A 63 4.67 6.90 40.78
C GLU A 63 5.79 7.97 40.85
N ARG A 64 6.38 8.31 39.70
CA ARG A 64 7.30 9.43 39.60
C ARG A 64 6.53 10.65 39.13
N ALA A 65 6.25 11.50 40.11
CA ALA A 65 6.26 12.95 40.05
C ALA A 65 5.60 13.60 38.82
N LYS A 66 4.38 14.06 39.08
CA LYS A 66 3.76 15.28 38.54
C LYS A 66 4.82 16.30 38.06
N TYR A 67 5.08 16.37 36.77
CA TYR A 67 5.58 17.59 36.14
C TYR A 67 4.37 18.46 35.78
N GLN A 68 3.87 19.17 36.79
CA GLN A 68 3.03 20.34 36.57
C GLN A 68 3.95 21.47 36.10
N HIS A 69 4.19 21.56 34.80
CA HIS A 69 4.58 22.83 34.21
C HIS A 69 3.33 23.70 34.10
N ALA A 70 3.00 24.33 35.22
CA ALA A 70 2.21 25.54 35.27
C ALA A 70 3.04 26.67 34.65
N GLN A 71 2.84 26.96 33.37
CA GLN A 71 3.26 28.23 32.78
C GLN A 71 2.13 28.84 31.96
N ARG A 72 1.38 29.67 32.70
CA ARG A 72 0.83 30.98 32.31
C ARG A 72 0.05 31.01 31.01
N GLY A 73 -1.27 30.93 31.17
CA GLY A 73 -2.21 31.43 30.19
C GLY A 73 -1.92 32.90 29.87
N HIS A 74 -1.59 33.16 28.60
CA HIS A 74 -1.80 34.47 28.02
C HIS A 74 -3.30 34.62 27.82
N ASN A 75 -3.95 35.26 28.80
CA ASN A 75 -5.30 35.79 28.66
C ASN A 75 -5.23 36.87 27.59
N ILE A 76 -5.59 36.55 26.35
CA ILE A 76 -5.85 37.57 25.32
C ILE A 76 -7.28 38.05 25.59
N PRO A 77 -7.48 39.29 26.09
CA PRO A 77 -8.81 39.83 26.26
C PRO A 77 -9.48 39.97 24.88
N MET A 78 -10.63 39.33 24.77
CA MET A 78 -11.56 39.38 23.65
C MET A 78 -12.11 40.82 23.54
N THR A 79 -11.47 41.69 22.76
CA THR A 79 -12.04 43.01 22.42
C THR A 79 -12.78 42.92 21.09
N ARG A 80 -14.08 42.69 21.22
CA ARG A 80 -15.13 42.93 20.23
C ARG A 80 -14.98 44.37 19.69
N ARG A 81 -14.78 44.55 18.38
CA ARG A 81 -14.92 45.86 17.74
C ARG A 81 -15.94 45.77 16.59
N PRO A 82 -17.17 46.27 16.77
CA PRO A 82 -18.14 46.47 15.71
C PRO A 82 -18.16 47.95 15.28
N THR A 83 -17.81 48.25 14.03
CA THR A 83 -18.14 49.51 13.33
C THR A 83 -18.06 49.22 11.82
N ALA A 84 -19.16 48.93 11.14
CA ALA A 84 -20.13 49.87 10.56
C ALA A 84 -19.54 50.72 9.41
N ILE A 85 -20.21 50.57 8.27
CA ILE A 85 -20.00 51.06 6.90
C ILE A 85 -20.10 52.60 6.81
N PRO A 86 -19.43 53.25 5.85
CA PRO A 86 -20.19 54.13 4.97
C PRO A 86 -19.91 53.93 3.48
N LEU A 87 -21.01 53.80 2.73
CA LEU A 87 -21.13 54.10 1.31
C LEU A 87 -20.71 55.55 1.07
N ILE A 88 -19.77 55.78 0.16
CA ILE A 88 -19.61 57.08 -0.50
C ILE A 88 -19.73 56.84 -1.99
N LEU A 89 -20.78 57.45 -2.54
CA LEU A 89 -21.14 57.54 -3.94
C LEU A 89 -20.01 58.12 -4.78
N GLY A 90 -20.01 57.76 -6.06
CA GLY A 90 -18.96 58.07 -7.00
C GLY A 90 -18.73 59.56 -7.21
N TRP A 91 -17.74 59.87 -8.04
CA TRP A 91 -17.75 60.96 -9.02
C TRP A 91 -16.64 60.65 -10.04
N MET A 92 -17.05 60.40 -11.28
CA MET A 92 -16.19 60.41 -12.45
C MET A 92 -15.96 61.86 -12.87
N VAL A 93 -14.69 62.29 -13.03
CA VAL A 93 -14.18 63.23 -14.05
C VAL A 93 -12.67 62.95 -14.16
N LEU A 94 -12.16 62.21 -15.15
CA LEU A 94 -11.75 62.60 -16.50
C LEU A 94 -10.68 63.73 -16.57
N ALA A 95 -9.40 63.38 -16.65
CA ALA A 95 -8.39 64.10 -17.45
C ALA A 95 -7.08 63.29 -17.59
N SER A 96 -6.64 63.18 -18.83
CA SER A 96 -5.54 62.36 -19.34
C SER A 96 -4.14 62.86 -18.98
N VAL A 97 -3.21 61.93 -18.70
CA VAL A 97 -1.78 62.11 -19.00
C VAL A 97 -1.27 60.86 -19.71
N LEU A 98 -0.77 61.07 -20.92
CA LEU A 98 -0.14 60.06 -21.78
C LEU A 98 1.21 59.60 -21.21
N ALA A 99 1.64 58.42 -21.68
CA ALA A 99 2.98 57.82 -21.61
C ALA A 99 3.21 56.78 -20.50
N GLY A 100 3.03 55.50 -20.86
CA GLY A 100 3.49 54.37 -20.07
C GLY A 100 2.91 53.00 -20.44
N CYS A 101 2.77 52.66 -21.74
CA CYS A 101 2.54 51.26 -22.12
C CYS A 101 3.83 50.46 -21.88
N SER A 102 4.01 49.96 -20.66
CA SER A 102 4.86 48.78 -20.47
C SER A 102 4.03 47.57 -20.90
N PRO A 103 4.48 46.73 -21.85
CA PRO A 103 3.86 45.43 -22.04
C PRO A 103 4.10 44.65 -20.75
N THR A 104 3.04 44.48 -19.94
CA THR A 104 3.02 43.49 -18.88
C THR A 104 3.41 42.16 -19.54
N PRO A 105 4.53 41.51 -19.14
CA PRO A 105 4.79 40.17 -19.62
C PRO A 105 3.59 39.34 -19.17
N ALA A 106 2.88 38.76 -20.15
CA ALA A 106 1.86 37.77 -19.86
C ALA A 106 2.44 36.76 -18.85
N PRO A 107 1.68 36.30 -17.84
CA PRO A 107 2.15 35.23 -16.99
C PRO A 107 2.58 34.10 -17.93
N THR A 108 3.88 33.81 -17.91
CA THR A 108 4.43 32.65 -18.62
C THR A 108 3.54 31.48 -18.24
N PRO A 109 2.99 30.71 -19.19
CA PRO A 109 2.30 29.49 -18.82
C PRO A 109 3.29 28.69 -17.99
N THR A 110 3.00 28.55 -16.69
CA THR A 110 3.68 27.58 -15.84
C THR A 110 3.71 26.30 -16.65
N PRO A 111 4.86 25.63 -16.82
CA PRO A 111 4.88 24.34 -17.47
C PRO A 111 4.04 23.40 -16.62
N THR A 112 2.73 23.35 -16.88
CA THR A 112 1.92 22.17 -16.65
C THR A 112 2.62 21.12 -17.49
N PHE A 113 3.40 20.28 -16.83
CA PHE A 113 3.84 19.00 -17.37
C PHE A 113 2.57 18.24 -17.75
N LYS A 114 2.08 18.48 -18.96
CA LYS A 114 1.22 17.53 -19.66
C LYS A 114 2.18 16.48 -20.16
N VAL A 115 2.41 15.47 -19.32
CA VAL A 115 3.09 14.27 -19.77
C VAL A 115 2.10 13.61 -20.73
N ASP A 116 2.38 13.68 -22.04
CA ASP A 116 1.76 12.79 -23.01
C ASP A 116 2.25 11.39 -22.66
N ILE A 117 1.35 10.61 -22.08
CA ILE A 117 1.63 9.24 -21.65
C ILE A 117 1.32 8.35 -22.83
N ASP A 118 2.33 7.60 -23.23
CA ASP A 118 2.25 6.60 -24.28
C ASP A 118 1.21 5.54 -23.90
N LEU A 119 0.06 5.62 -24.57
CA LEU A 119 -1.19 4.91 -24.30
C LEU A 119 -1.09 3.37 -24.50
N GLN A 120 0.09 2.86 -24.83
CA GLN A 120 0.37 1.43 -25.06
C GLN A 120 1.36 0.83 -24.06
N SER A 121 1.93 1.65 -23.18
CA SER A 121 3.06 1.25 -22.36
C SER A 121 2.68 0.49 -21.09
N GLY A 122 1.39 0.48 -20.69
CA GLY A 122 0.93 -0.10 -19.42
C GLY A 122 1.35 0.71 -18.18
N ILE A 123 1.85 1.92 -18.40
CA ILE A 123 2.37 2.81 -17.36
C ILE A 123 1.19 3.55 -16.71
N TYR A 124 1.03 3.35 -15.41
CA TYR A 124 -0.01 4.04 -14.65
C TYR A 124 0.42 5.46 -14.32
N THR A 125 -0.51 6.41 -14.48
CA THR A 125 -0.28 7.84 -14.25
C THR A 125 -0.89 8.36 -12.96
N LEU A 126 -1.26 7.45 -12.05
CA LEU A 126 -1.90 7.81 -10.79
C LEU A 126 -0.95 8.59 -9.88
N GLN A 127 -1.46 9.65 -9.30
CA GLN A 127 -0.79 10.52 -8.34
C GLN A 127 -1.33 10.31 -6.93
N VAL A 128 -0.63 10.81 -5.92
CA VAL A 128 -1.12 10.81 -4.53
C VAL A 128 -2.48 11.52 -4.46
N GLY A 129 -3.48 10.85 -3.89
CA GLY A 129 -4.87 11.29 -3.80
C GLY A 129 -5.78 10.73 -4.90
N ASP A 130 -5.23 10.06 -5.92
CA ASP A 130 -6.05 9.43 -6.95
C ASP A 130 -6.67 8.13 -6.43
N CYS A 131 -7.98 8.00 -6.59
CA CYS A 131 -8.73 6.80 -6.30
C CYS A 131 -8.88 5.95 -7.57
N PHE A 132 -8.94 4.62 -7.42
CA PHE A 132 -9.09 3.72 -8.57
C PHE A 132 -9.95 2.51 -8.20
N THR A 133 -10.48 1.85 -9.23
CA THR A 133 -11.05 0.50 -9.13
C THR A 133 -10.12 -0.49 -9.81
N GLN A 134 -10.18 -1.76 -9.44
CA GLN A 134 -9.45 -2.82 -10.14
C GLN A 134 -9.80 -2.82 -11.64
N ALA A 135 -11.07 -2.60 -11.97
CA ALA A 135 -11.55 -2.52 -13.35
C ALA A 135 -11.11 -1.25 -14.11
N SER A 136 -10.63 -0.21 -13.42
CA SER A 136 -10.14 1.00 -14.08
C SER A 136 -8.65 0.95 -14.38
N LEU A 137 -7.88 0.08 -13.72
CA LEU A 137 -6.45 -0.08 -14.00
C LEU A 137 -6.19 -0.44 -15.48
N ASP A 138 -7.04 -1.24 -16.12
CA ASP A 138 -6.86 -1.59 -17.54
C ASP A 138 -7.23 -0.47 -18.53
N LYS A 139 -7.51 0.75 -18.04
CA LYS A 139 -7.93 1.89 -18.87
C LYS A 139 -6.83 2.95 -18.95
N ASN A 140 -6.86 3.74 -20.02
CA ASN A 140 -5.93 4.86 -20.24
C ASN A 140 -5.95 5.91 -19.12
N LYS A 141 -7.12 6.10 -18.50
CA LYS A 141 -7.33 7.00 -17.37
C LYS A 141 -7.87 6.17 -16.20
N PRO A 142 -6.97 5.61 -15.36
CA PRO A 142 -7.35 4.64 -14.34
C PRO A 142 -7.94 5.28 -13.08
N ASP A 143 -7.82 6.60 -12.90
CA ASP A 143 -8.41 7.29 -11.76
C ASP A 143 -9.93 7.43 -11.89
N VAL A 144 -10.60 7.29 -10.75
CA VAL A 144 -12.03 7.52 -10.56
C VAL A 144 -12.23 8.55 -9.45
N PRO A 145 -13.37 9.28 -9.43
CA PRO A 145 -13.67 10.19 -8.33
C PRO A 145 -13.69 9.47 -6.98
N CYS A 146 -12.98 10.00 -5.98
CA CYS A 146 -12.93 9.41 -4.65
C CYS A 146 -14.30 9.43 -3.94
N ASP A 147 -15.19 10.34 -4.29
CA ASP A 147 -16.57 10.39 -3.79
C ASP A 147 -17.50 9.34 -4.43
N SER A 148 -16.96 8.54 -5.36
CA SER A 148 -17.60 7.32 -5.89
C SER A 148 -16.98 6.07 -5.24
N PRO A 149 -17.70 4.93 -5.23
CA PRO A 149 -17.14 3.66 -4.76
C PRO A 149 -15.84 3.30 -5.50
N HIS A 150 -14.77 3.05 -4.76
CA HIS A 150 -13.45 2.72 -5.30
C HIS A 150 -12.74 1.66 -4.45
N ASP A 151 -11.78 0.97 -5.05
CA ASP A 151 -11.07 -0.16 -4.42
C ASP A 151 -9.79 0.27 -3.70
N GLY A 152 -9.20 1.41 -4.07
CA GLY A 152 -8.03 1.95 -3.38
C GLY A 152 -7.72 3.39 -3.75
N GLU A 153 -6.83 4.00 -2.96
CA GLU A 153 -6.35 5.36 -3.15
C GLU A 153 -4.82 5.40 -3.05
N ILE A 154 -4.16 6.07 -4.01
CA ILE A 154 -2.72 6.24 -3.98
C ILE A 154 -2.33 7.21 -2.86
N TYR A 155 -1.39 6.81 -2.02
CA TYR A 155 -0.90 7.66 -0.92
C TYR A 155 0.59 7.98 -0.96
N ALA A 156 1.37 7.25 -1.76
CA ALA A 156 2.77 7.55 -1.98
C ALA A 156 3.22 7.03 -3.35
N VAL A 157 4.22 7.71 -3.92
CA VAL A 157 4.87 7.30 -5.17
C VAL A 157 6.38 7.25 -4.92
N LEU A 158 6.95 6.07 -5.11
CA LEU A 158 8.40 5.84 -5.06
C LEU A 158 8.97 5.91 -6.48
N GLN A 159 10.10 6.60 -6.64
CA GLN A 159 10.81 6.71 -7.90
C GLN A 159 12.11 5.90 -7.88
N HIS A 160 12.22 4.96 -8.81
CA HIS A 160 13.35 4.08 -9.00
C HIS A 160 14.46 4.75 -9.82
N LYS A 161 15.71 4.42 -9.51
CA LYS A 161 16.84 4.89 -10.31
C LYS A 161 16.82 4.28 -11.70
N LYS A 162 17.28 5.04 -12.70
CA LYS A 162 17.52 4.49 -14.04
C LYS A 162 18.56 3.39 -13.99
N GLY A 163 18.39 2.35 -14.80
CA GLY A 163 19.35 1.26 -14.89
C GLY A 163 18.71 -0.04 -15.35
N LYS A 164 19.39 -1.15 -15.03
CA LYS A 164 18.86 -2.51 -15.22
C LYS A 164 17.58 -2.69 -14.40
N THR A 165 16.61 -3.39 -14.95
CA THR A 165 15.38 -3.77 -14.24
C THR A 165 15.74 -4.52 -12.95
N PRO A 166 15.31 -4.04 -11.78
CA PRO A 166 15.43 -4.76 -10.51
C PRO A 166 14.74 -6.13 -10.57
N SER A 167 15.11 -7.02 -9.65
CA SER A 167 14.31 -8.23 -9.47
C SER A 167 12.96 -7.87 -8.80
N VAL A 168 11.96 -8.75 -8.95
CA VAL A 168 10.67 -8.57 -8.27
C VAL A 168 10.85 -8.48 -6.75
N ALA A 169 11.77 -9.24 -6.18
CA ALA A 169 12.06 -9.22 -4.75
C ALA A 169 12.65 -7.87 -4.30
N ASP A 170 13.48 -7.23 -5.13
CA ASP A 170 14.04 -5.91 -4.85
C ASP A 170 12.94 -4.83 -4.87
N PHE A 171 12.05 -4.88 -5.87
CA PHE A 171 10.90 -3.98 -5.92
C PHE A 171 10.01 -4.11 -4.68
N GLN A 172 9.69 -5.35 -4.29
CA GLN A 172 8.86 -5.62 -3.12
C GLN A 172 9.51 -5.13 -1.83
N ALA A 173 10.80 -5.39 -1.63
CA ALA A 173 11.51 -4.97 -0.42
C ALA A 173 11.57 -3.43 -0.28
N GLU A 174 11.82 -2.73 -1.39
CA GLU A 174 11.85 -1.26 -1.40
C GLU A 174 10.44 -0.68 -1.20
N ALA A 175 9.44 -1.23 -1.88
CA ALA A 175 8.05 -0.85 -1.76
C ALA A 175 7.51 -1.08 -0.35
N ASP A 176 7.72 -2.25 0.24
CA ASP A 176 7.31 -2.57 1.61
C ASP A 176 7.83 -1.52 2.59
N THR A 177 9.10 -1.14 2.45
CA THR A 177 9.74 -0.13 3.31
C THR A 177 9.15 1.26 3.09
N ALA A 178 9.09 1.72 1.84
CA ALA A 178 8.64 3.06 1.49
C ALA A 178 7.15 3.28 1.77
N CYS A 179 6.32 2.31 1.38
CA CYS A 179 4.87 2.32 1.59
C CYS A 179 4.53 2.28 3.09
N LEU A 180 5.12 1.34 3.85
CA LEU A 180 4.88 1.26 5.30
C LEU A 180 5.27 2.56 6.03
N THR A 181 6.40 3.16 5.65
CA THR A 181 6.88 4.42 6.24
C THR A 181 5.92 5.58 5.96
N SER A 182 5.37 5.63 4.76
CA SER A 182 4.48 6.73 4.32
C SER A 182 3.04 6.58 4.82
N PHE A 183 2.62 5.35 5.16
CA PHE A 183 1.24 5.02 5.53
C PHE A 183 0.67 5.91 6.64
N LYS A 184 1.40 6.07 7.75
CA LYS A 184 0.93 6.85 8.91
C LYS A 184 0.71 8.32 8.55
N THR A 185 1.59 8.87 7.73
CA THR A 185 1.50 10.27 7.29
C THR A 185 0.22 10.52 6.51
N PHE A 186 -0.20 9.55 5.70
CA PHE A 186 -1.42 9.67 4.92
C PHE A 186 -2.69 9.35 5.72
N VAL A 187 -2.77 8.17 6.34
CA VAL A 187 -4.00 7.70 7.02
C VAL A 187 -4.23 8.41 8.37
N GLY A 188 -3.16 8.87 9.02
CA GLY A 188 -3.19 9.55 10.32
C GLY A 188 -3.04 8.62 11.53
N VAL A 189 -2.99 7.30 11.33
CA VAL A 189 -2.66 6.28 12.35
C VAL A 189 -1.63 5.30 11.83
N ALA A 190 -0.89 4.63 12.73
CA ALA A 190 0.09 3.63 12.32
C ALA A 190 -0.60 2.41 11.70
N TYR A 191 0.04 1.77 10.71
CA TYR A 191 -0.49 0.58 10.03
C TYR A 191 -0.96 -0.52 10.99
N LYS A 192 -0.21 -0.79 12.06
CA LYS A 192 -0.57 -1.80 13.08
C LYS A 192 -1.84 -1.47 13.88
N SER A 193 -2.26 -0.21 13.87
CA SER A 193 -3.46 0.29 14.55
C SER A 193 -4.60 0.61 13.58
N SER A 194 -4.40 0.38 12.28
CA SER A 194 -5.37 0.70 11.24
C SER A 194 -6.16 -0.55 10.83
N THR A 195 -7.44 -0.33 10.50
CA THR A 195 -8.26 -1.33 9.80
C THR A 195 -7.97 -1.36 8.30
N LEU A 196 -7.35 -0.32 7.76
CA LEU A 196 -6.95 -0.21 6.37
C LEU A 196 -5.66 -1.01 6.11
N ARG A 197 -5.53 -1.46 4.87
CA ARG A 197 -4.36 -2.19 4.38
C ARG A 197 -3.66 -1.36 3.31
N PHE A 198 -2.41 -1.70 3.03
CA PHE A 198 -1.73 -1.16 1.86
C PHE A 198 -1.19 -2.29 0.99
N SER A 199 -1.03 -1.95 -0.28
CA SER A 199 -0.32 -2.74 -1.27
C SER A 199 0.29 -1.75 -2.28
N TYR A 200 0.88 -2.26 -3.35
CA TYR A 200 1.59 -1.43 -4.31
C TYR A 200 1.52 -1.99 -5.73
N ILE A 201 1.59 -1.06 -6.68
CA ILE A 201 1.77 -1.35 -8.10
C ILE A 201 3.22 -0.98 -8.43
N TYR A 202 3.97 -1.90 -9.03
CA TYR A 202 5.36 -1.68 -9.42
C TYR A 202 5.55 -1.99 -10.90
N PRO A 203 6.62 -1.47 -11.53
CA PRO A 203 6.83 -1.65 -12.96
C PRO A 203 7.02 -3.14 -13.29
N SER A 204 6.31 -3.60 -14.31
CA SER A 204 6.64 -4.84 -15.00
C SER A 204 7.93 -4.68 -15.83
N PRO A 205 8.55 -5.78 -16.30
CA PRO A 205 9.68 -5.69 -17.22
C PRO A 205 9.39 -4.88 -18.50
N GLU A 206 8.16 -4.99 -19.01
CA GLU A 206 7.69 -4.29 -20.21
C GLU A 206 7.57 -2.79 -19.97
N THR A 207 6.83 -2.39 -18.93
CA THR A 207 6.66 -0.97 -18.52
C THR A 207 7.99 -0.35 -18.13
N TRP A 208 8.88 -1.09 -17.46
CA TRP A 208 10.25 -0.63 -17.18
C TRP A 208 11.04 -0.34 -18.46
N SER A 209 10.93 -1.22 -19.46
CA SER A 209 11.59 -1.00 -20.76
C SER A 209 11.03 0.22 -21.48
N ALA A 210 9.74 0.51 -21.29
CA ALA A 210 9.07 1.72 -21.78
C ALA A 210 9.35 2.98 -20.93
N GLY A 211 10.09 2.87 -19.83
CA GLY A 211 10.54 4.00 -19.03
C GLY A 211 9.82 4.20 -17.70
N ASP A 212 8.90 3.31 -17.29
CA ASP A 212 8.27 3.37 -15.97
C ASP A 212 9.28 3.14 -14.86
N ARG A 213 9.41 4.12 -13.98
CA ARG A 213 10.28 4.07 -12.80
C ARG A 213 9.48 4.28 -11.53
N SER A 214 8.16 4.13 -11.57
CA SER A 214 7.29 4.44 -10.44
C SER A 214 6.79 3.19 -9.74
N THR A 215 6.82 3.19 -8.41
CA THR A 215 6.02 2.27 -7.59
C THR A 215 4.96 3.07 -6.86
N LEU A 216 3.70 2.71 -7.06
CA LEU A 216 2.54 3.38 -6.50
C LEU A 216 2.07 2.63 -5.26
N CYS A 217 2.19 3.25 -4.08
CA CYS A 217 1.63 2.73 -2.84
C CYS A 217 0.17 3.14 -2.75
N TYR A 218 -0.72 2.18 -2.51
CA TYR A 218 -2.14 2.45 -2.33
C TYR A 218 -2.70 1.86 -1.04
N VAL A 219 -3.66 2.56 -0.47
CA VAL A 219 -4.40 2.16 0.72
C VAL A 219 -5.78 1.65 0.31
N TYR A 220 -6.27 0.63 1.00
CA TYR A 220 -7.55 0.00 0.69
C TYR A 220 -8.18 -0.63 1.93
N GLU A 221 -9.46 -0.98 1.84
CA GLU A 221 -10.18 -1.78 2.85
C GLU A 221 -10.35 -3.23 2.37
N ASN A 222 -10.04 -4.21 3.22
CA ASN A 222 -10.12 -5.61 2.83
C ASN A 222 -11.55 -6.03 2.45
N GLY A 223 -11.75 -6.42 1.20
CA GLY A 223 -12.99 -7.00 0.69
C GLY A 223 -14.14 -6.00 0.54
N LYS A 224 -13.85 -4.70 0.53
CA LYS A 224 -14.87 -3.64 0.41
C LYS A 224 -14.35 -2.46 -0.39
N GLN A 225 -15.27 -1.82 -1.12
CA GLN A 225 -15.06 -0.49 -1.66
C GLN A 225 -15.26 0.57 -0.60
N THR A 226 -14.57 1.69 -0.76
CA THR A 226 -14.71 2.88 0.07
C THR A 226 -15.29 4.03 -0.73
N THR A 227 -15.77 5.06 -0.02
CA THR A 227 -16.28 6.30 -0.61
C THR A 227 -15.77 7.45 0.23
N GLY A 228 -15.28 8.49 -0.45
CA GLY A 228 -14.44 9.53 0.11
C GLY A 228 -12.96 9.11 0.19
N SER A 229 -12.08 10.11 0.27
CA SER A 229 -10.65 9.87 0.50
C SER A 229 -10.41 9.20 1.86
N LEU A 230 -9.45 8.30 1.90
CA LEU A 230 -8.90 7.62 3.07
C LEU A 230 -7.85 8.45 3.81
N GLN A 231 -7.44 9.59 3.26
CA GLN A 231 -6.51 10.53 3.88
C GLN A 231 -7.04 11.04 5.23
N GLY A 232 -6.24 10.94 6.27
CA GLY A 232 -6.54 11.48 7.59
C GLY A 232 -7.74 10.86 8.29
N THR A 233 -8.27 9.74 7.77
CA THR A 233 -9.48 9.09 8.33
C THR A 233 -9.25 8.47 9.70
N LYS A 234 -7.98 8.19 10.07
CA LYS A 234 -7.59 7.56 11.34
C LYS A 234 -8.32 6.23 11.62
N ARG A 235 -8.69 5.53 10.54
CA ARG A 235 -9.37 4.23 10.55
C ARG A 235 -8.40 3.07 10.75
#